data_AF-G7VAP9-F1
#
_entry.id   AF-G7VAP9-F1
#
_cell.length_a   1.000
_cell.length_b   1.000
_cell.length_c   1.000
_cell.angle_alpha   90.00
_cell.angle_beta   90.00
_cell.angle_gamma   90.00
#
_symmetry.space_group_name_H-M   'P 1'
#
loop_
_entity.id
_entity.type
_entity.pdbx_description
1 polymer ?
#
loop_
_entity_poly.entity_id
_entity_poly.type
_entity_poly.pdbx_seq_one_letter_code
_entity_poly.pdbx_strand_id
1 'polypeptide(L)'
;MSSRSYTAHWRWGAAAAWSLDIPELWYAVALFFAVDTLIVLWYMPVRCASDSGIYKLCTPVRCLEVRVVEIFGEVAGGGTIPTTPRGASCWGWPLPTTQFLSCRDRLYFSTPHCGGRWMRIRGVVKGRQKEVWLCGCR
;
A
#
# COMPACT_ATOMS: atom_id res chain seq x y z
N MET A 1 -67.50 -43.04 18.97
CA MET A 1 -67.05 -41.64 18.80
C MET A 1 -65.71 -41.49 19.50
N SER A 2 -64.63 -41.34 18.73
CA SER A 2 -63.24 -41.28 19.21
C SER A 2 -62.74 -39.86 19.01
N SER A 3 -62.56 -39.10 20.09
CA SER A 3 -61.99 -37.75 20.05
C SER A 3 -60.46 -37.85 20.06
N ARG A 4 -59.84 -37.68 18.88
CA ARG A 4 -58.40 -37.45 18.77
C ARG A 4 -58.07 -36.02 19.18
N SER A 5 -57.37 -35.86 20.28
CA SER A 5 -56.72 -34.61 20.65
C SER A 5 -55.47 -34.42 19.79
N TYR A 6 -55.47 -33.39 18.94
CA TYR A 6 -54.30 -32.97 18.16
C TYR A 6 -53.48 -32.00 19.01
N THR A 7 -52.41 -32.48 19.65
CA THR A 7 -51.40 -31.60 20.26
C THR A 7 -50.47 -31.08 19.17
N ALA A 8 -50.70 -29.84 18.75
CA ALA A 8 -49.79 -29.07 17.91
C ALA A 8 -48.55 -28.67 18.71
N HIS A 9 -47.45 -29.40 18.55
CA HIS A 9 -46.14 -28.96 19.03
C HIS A 9 -45.53 -28.02 18.00
N TRP A 10 -45.67 -26.71 18.25
CA TRP A 10 -44.88 -25.67 17.61
C TRP A 10 -43.42 -25.81 18.06
N ARG A 11 -42.59 -26.51 17.28
CA ARG A 11 -41.14 -26.48 17.43
C ARG A 11 -40.65 -25.17 16.82
N TRP A 12 -40.39 -24.23 17.71
CA TRP A 12 -39.65 -22.99 17.50
C TRP A 12 -38.44 -23.21 16.59
N GLY A 13 -38.30 -22.32 15.62
CA GLY A 13 -37.19 -22.28 14.70
C GLY A 13 -35.86 -22.36 15.44
N ALA A 14 -35.01 -23.30 15.04
CA ALA A 14 -33.61 -23.27 15.36
C ALA A 14 -33.05 -22.01 14.70
N ALA A 15 -33.00 -20.91 15.45
CA ALA A 15 -32.09 -19.82 15.16
C ALA A 15 -30.70 -20.45 15.06
N ALA A 16 -30.11 -20.41 13.88
CA ALA A 16 -28.71 -20.73 13.69
C ALA A 16 -27.90 -19.75 14.54
N ALA A 17 -27.62 -20.16 15.78
CA ALA A 17 -26.67 -19.49 16.64
C ALA A 17 -25.30 -19.72 16.00
N TRP A 18 -24.81 -18.73 15.28
CA TRP A 18 -23.42 -18.66 14.85
C TRP A 18 -22.57 -18.45 16.09
N SER A 19 -22.32 -19.52 16.85
CA SER A 19 -21.26 -19.55 17.85
C SER A 19 -19.94 -19.60 17.09
N LEU A 20 -19.46 -18.43 16.64
CA LEU A 20 -18.05 -18.24 16.36
C LEU A 20 -17.32 -18.48 17.69
N ASP A 21 -16.77 -19.67 17.85
CA ASP A 21 -15.94 -20.03 18.99
C ASP A 21 -14.85 -18.96 19.15
N ILE A 22 -14.74 -18.39 20.36
CA ILE A 22 -13.82 -17.28 20.69
C ILE A 22 -12.38 -17.52 20.15
N PRO A 23 -11.80 -18.75 20.17
CA PRO A 23 -10.50 -19.04 19.57
C PRO A 23 -10.41 -18.79 18.05
N GLU A 24 -11.45 -19.19 17.29
CA GLU A 24 -11.51 -18.99 15.84
C GLU A 24 -11.48 -17.51 15.48
N LEU A 25 -12.15 -16.67 16.29
CA LEU A 25 -12.13 -15.22 16.14
C LEU A 25 -10.71 -14.66 16.35
N TRP A 26 -9.98 -15.14 17.35
CA TRP A 26 -8.59 -14.69 17.59
C TRP A 26 -7.65 -15.09 16.46
N TYR A 27 -7.80 -16.27 15.87
CA TYR A 27 -7.00 -16.67 14.71
C TYR A 27 -7.30 -15.80 13.48
N ALA A 28 -8.57 -15.50 13.22
CA ALA A 28 -8.96 -14.60 12.14
C ALA A 28 -8.39 -13.19 12.33
N VAL A 29 -8.46 -12.67 13.56
CA VAL A 29 -7.88 -11.36 13.93
C VAL A 29 -6.34 -11.38 13.76
N ALA A 30 -5.67 -12.43 14.26
CA ALA A 30 -4.22 -12.56 14.12
C ALA A 30 -3.79 -12.64 12.65
N LEU A 31 -4.52 -13.40 11.83
CA LEU A 31 -4.26 -13.50 10.39
C LEU A 31 -4.44 -12.14 9.70
N PHE A 32 -5.49 -11.40 10.05
CA PHE A 32 -5.75 -10.07 9.52
C PHE A 32 -4.58 -9.13 9.81
N PHE A 33 -4.14 -9.04 11.08
CA PHE A 33 -2.97 -8.24 11.46
C PHE A 33 -1.68 -8.69 10.78
N ALA A 34 -1.48 -9.99 10.59
CA ALA A 34 -0.30 -10.52 9.90
C ALA A 34 -0.28 -10.08 8.43
N VAL A 35 -1.43 -10.17 7.74
CA VAL A 35 -1.57 -9.73 6.35
C VAL A 35 -1.36 -8.22 6.23
N ASP A 36 -1.98 -7.43 7.10
CA ASP A 36 -1.81 -5.97 7.11
C ASP A 36 -0.34 -5.59 7.32
N THR A 37 0.31 -6.21 8.31
CA THR A 37 1.72 -5.97 8.61
C THR A 37 2.59 -6.29 7.38
N LEU A 38 2.31 -7.40 6.69
CA LEU A 38 3.02 -7.76 5.48
C LEU A 38 2.83 -6.73 4.36
N ILE A 39 1.60 -6.22 4.18
CA ILE A 39 1.30 -5.16 3.20
C ILE A 39 2.09 -3.89 3.54
N VAL A 40 2.09 -3.46 4.80
CA VAL A 40 2.87 -2.30 5.25
C VAL A 40 4.35 -2.51 4.96
N LEU A 41 4.94 -3.63 5.38
CA LEU A 41 6.36 -3.91 5.16
C LEU A 41 6.74 -4.00 3.67
N TRP A 42 5.81 -4.41 2.82
CA TRP A 42 6.06 -4.52 1.38
C TRP A 42 6.09 -3.18 0.66
N TYR A 43 5.25 -2.23 1.08
CA TYR A 43 5.00 -0.98 0.37
C TYR A 43 5.54 0.27 1.09
N MET A 44 5.75 0.23 2.41
CA MET A 44 6.25 1.37 3.18
C MET A 44 7.68 1.73 2.72
N PRO A 45 7.90 2.93 2.18
CA PRO A 45 9.23 3.36 1.78
C PRO A 45 10.04 3.72 3.03
N VAL A 46 11.25 3.17 3.14
CA VAL A 46 12.12 3.39 4.31
C VAL A 46 13.41 4.11 3.95
N ARG A 47 14.01 3.79 2.80
CA ARG A 47 15.32 4.32 2.41
C ARG A 47 15.37 4.58 0.91
N CYS A 48 16.12 5.60 0.55
CA CYS A 48 16.52 5.86 -0.83
C CYS A 48 18.01 6.17 -0.84
N ALA A 49 18.75 5.46 -1.70
CA ALA A 49 20.17 5.69 -1.91
C ALA A 49 20.43 6.00 -3.39
N SER A 50 21.31 6.95 -3.67
CA SER A 50 21.81 7.19 -5.03
C SER A 50 23.24 6.71 -5.20
N ASP A 51 23.50 5.91 -6.24
CA ASP A 51 24.83 5.43 -6.60
C ASP A 51 25.03 5.55 -8.11
N SER A 52 25.95 6.43 -8.52
CA SER A 52 26.49 6.49 -9.90
C SER A 52 25.44 6.47 -11.03
N GLY A 53 24.33 7.21 -10.86
CA GLY A 53 23.23 7.26 -11.86
C GLY A 53 22.15 6.20 -11.68
N ILE A 54 22.15 5.47 -10.55
CA ILE A 54 21.11 4.52 -10.16
C ILE A 54 20.54 4.95 -8.80
N TYR A 55 19.21 5.06 -8.71
CA TYR A 55 18.52 5.25 -7.44
C TYR A 55 17.95 3.91 -6.94
N LYS A 56 18.31 3.51 -5.72
CA LYS A 56 17.78 2.34 -5.03
C LYS A 56 16.71 2.79 -4.05
N LEU A 57 15.47 2.44 -4.36
CA LEU A 57 14.26 2.81 -3.63
C LEU A 57 13.79 1.61 -2.80
N CYS A 58 14.00 1.65 -1.48
CA CYS A 58 13.82 0.49 -0.61
C CYS A 58 12.60 0.60 0.30
N THR A 59 11.86 -0.51 0.39
CA THR A 59 10.93 -0.86 1.45
C THR A 59 11.60 -1.86 2.40
N PRO A 60 11.04 -2.18 3.57
CA PRO A 60 11.60 -3.17 4.49
C PRO A 60 11.89 -4.53 3.84
N VAL A 61 11.10 -4.93 2.84
CA VAL A 61 11.20 -6.27 2.23
C VAL A 61 11.94 -6.26 0.90
N ARG A 62 12.00 -5.13 0.18
CA ARG A 62 12.57 -5.09 -1.17
C ARG A 62 13.15 -3.74 -1.55
N CYS A 63 14.07 -3.74 -2.50
CA CYS A 63 14.53 -2.53 -3.17
C CYS A 63 14.17 -2.54 -4.65
N LEU A 64 13.84 -1.37 -5.18
CA LEU A 64 13.57 -1.13 -6.58
C LEU A 64 14.66 -0.24 -7.14
N GLU A 65 15.28 -0.66 -8.24
CA GLU A 65 16.30 0.14 -8.91
C GLU A 65 15.67 1.01 -10.00
N VAL A 66 16.10 2.26 -10.04
CA VAL A 66 15.75 3.25 -11.06
C VAL A 66 17.03 3.71 -11.73
N ARG A 67 17.22 3.34 -12.99
CA ARG A 67 18.37 3.81 -13.77
C ARG A 67 18.03 5.17 -14.36
N VAL A 68 18.83 6.18 -14.06
CA VAL A 68 18.60 7.55 -14.52
C VAL A 68 18.87 7.65 -16.01
N VAL A 69 17.95 8.28 -16.74
CA VAL A 69 18.12 8.66 -18.14
C VAL A 69 18.34 10.17 -18.24
N GLU A 70 17.57 10.95 -17.47
CA GLU A 70 17.59 12.41 -17.50
C GLU A 70 17.28 12.96 -16.11
N ILE A 71 17.98 14.01 -15.69
CA ILE A 71 17.73 14.69 -14.41
C ILE A 71 17.13 16.06 -14.73
N PHE A 72 15.88 16.29 -14.31
CA PHE A 72 15.24 17.60 -14.48
C PHE A 72 15.58 18.55 -13.33
N GLY A 73 16.10 18.02 -12.21
CA GLY A 73 16.55 18.80 -11.07
C GLY A 73 15.55 18.80 -9.90
N GLU A 74 15.85 19.64 -8.92
CA GLU A 74 14.98 19.87 -7.77
C GLU A 74 13.83 20.79 -8.15
N VAL A 75 12.60 20.39 -7.83
CA VAL A 75 11.41 21.18 -8.09
C VAL A 75 11.12 21.99 -6.83
N ALA A 76 11.42 23.29 -6.89
CA ALA A 76 11.15 24.25 -5.82
C ALA A 76 9.64 24.52 -5.72
N GLY A 77 8.96 23.79 -4.84
CA GLY A 77 7.54 23.95 -4.52
C GLY A 77 7.26 23.34 -3.15
N GLY A 78 7.46 24.15 -2.11
CA GLY A 78 7.57 23.74 -0.71
C GLY A 78 6.51 22.75 -0.23
N GLY A 79 6.97 21.62 0.32
CA GLY A 79 6.18 20.71 1.17
C GLY A 79 5.04 19.93 0.50
N THR A 80 4.50 20.43 -0.61
CA THR A 80 3.38 19.80 -1.31
C THR A 80 3.83 18.58 -2.10
N ILE A 81 3.29 17.44 -1.69
CA ILE A 81 3.29 16.18 -2.43
C ILE A 81 2.90 16.47 -3.89
N PRO A 82 3.68 16.03 -4.89
CA PRO A 82 3.29 16.15 -6.28
C PRO A 82 1.98 15.40 -6.49
N THR A 83 0.96 16.11 -6.97
CA THR A 83 -0.40 15.58 -7.07
C THR A 83 -0.41 14.37 -7.98
N THR A 84 -0.80 13.21 -7.43
CA THR A 84 -1.06 12.02 -8.23
C THR A 84 -2.06 12.40 -9.33
N PRO A 85 -1.77 12.14 -10.61
CA PRO A 85 -2.68 12.52 -11.69
C PRO A 85 -4.06 11.91 -11.45
N ARG A 86 -5.10 12.75 -11.41
CA ARG A 86 -6.49 12.32 -11.25
C ARG A 86 -6.85 11.34 -12.36
N GLY A 87 -7.37 10.17 -11.98
CA GLY A 87 -7.79 9.13 -12.93
C GLY A 87 -6.70 8.17 -13.40
N ALA A 88 -5.45 8.30 -12.94
CA ALA A 88 -4.43 7.29 -13.21
C ALA A 88 -4.61 6.09 -12.26
N SER A 89 -4.62 4.87 -12.82
CA SER A 89 -4.53 3.63 -12.03
C SER A 89 -3.12 3.52 -11.43
N CYS A 90 -3.01 3.96 -10.18
CA CYS A 90 -1.79 3.91 -9.39
C CYS A 90 -1.91 2.83 -8.33
N TRP A 91 -0.79 2.17 -8.03
CA TRP A 91 -0.72 1.13 -7.00
C TRP A 91 0.43 1.42 -6.03
N GLY A 92 0.20 1.12 -4.74
CA GLY A 92 1.22 1.14 -3.70
C GLY A 92 0.78 1.86 -2.42
N TRP A 93 1.69 2.61 -1.81
CA TRP A 93 1.58 3.28 -0.53
C TRP A 93 1.26 4.78 -0.70
N PRO A 94 0.03 5.23 -0.40
CA PRO A 94 -0.41 6.60 -0.69
C PRO A 94 -0.20 7.59 0.47
N LEU A 95 0.50 7.24 1.55
CA LEU A 95 0.52 8.10 2.73
C LEU A 95 1.20 9.45 2.48
N PRO A 96 0.67 10.57 2.99
CA PRO A 96 1.27 11.88 2.77
C PRO A 96 2.72 11.99 3.26
N THR A 97 3.03 11.35 4.38
CA THR A 97 4.35 11.38 5.02
C THR A 97 5.39 10.49 4.35
N THR A 98 4.93 9.46 3.63
CA THR A 98 5.76 8.43 2.98
C THR A 98 5.01 7.91 1.77
N GLN A 99 5.59 7.95 0.57
CA GLN A 99 4.90 7.55 -0.65
C GLN A 99 5.67 6.49 -1.41
N PHE A 100 4.93 5.52 -1.90
CA PHE A 100 5.38 4.57 -2.91
C PHE A 100 4.21 4.40 -3.89
N LEU A 101 4.08 5.26 -4.89
CA LEU A 101 2.99 5.17 -5.86
C LEU A 101 3.55 4.93 -7.25
N SER A 102 3.32 3.73 -7.78
CA SER A 102 3.64 3.41 -9.17
C SER A 102 2.38 3.53 -10.02
N CYS A 103 2.34 4.58 -10.84
CA CYS A 103 1.34 4.78 -11.88
C CYS A 103 1.86 4.27 -13.24
N ARG A 104 1.07 4.43 -14.31
CA ARG A 104 1.45 4.02 -15.67
C ARG A 104 2.79 4.63 -16.12
N ASP A 105 2.88 5.96 -16.11
CA ASP A 105 4.04 6.71 -16.63
C ASP A 105 4.84 7.42 -15.54
N ARG A 106 4.36 7.39 -14.29
CA ARG A 106 4.97 8.08 -13.15
C ARG A 106 5.24 7.15 -11.98
N LEU A 107 6.29 7.42 -11.22
CA LEU A 107 6.61 6.78 -9.96
C LEU A 107 6.86 7.88 -8.91
N TYR A 108 6.20 7.79 -7.77
CA TYR A 108 6.41 8.66 -6.62
C TYR A 108 7.03 7.85 -5.49
N PHE A 109 8.15 8.35 -4.96
CA PHE A 109 8.84 7.74 -3.84
C PHE A 109 9.28 8.81 -2.84
N SER A 110 8.80 8.72 -1.60
CA SER A 110 9.27 9.58 -0.50
C SER A 110 9.53 8.78 0.76
N THR A 111 10.67 9.06 1.39
CA THR A 111 11.03 8.48 2.70
C THR A 111 10.50 9.34 3.85
N PRO A 112 10.48 8.83 5.10
CA PRO A 112 10.15 9.62 6.28
C PRO A 112 11.06 10.85 6.48
N HIS A 113 12.25 10.86 5.86
CA HIS A 113 13.20 11.97 5.90
C HIS A 113 12.96 13.00 4.79
N CYS A 114 11.83 12.91 4.08
CA CYS A 114 11.44 13.87 3.07
C CYS A 114 11.22 15.26 3.71
N GLY A 115 12.16 16.18 3.47
CA GLY A 115 12.06 17.58 3.90
C GLY A 115 11.22 18.45 2.96
N GLY A 116 10.30 17.87 2.19
CA GLY A 116 9.49 18.58 1.20
C GLY A 116 10.24 19.00 -0.07
N ARG A 117 11.47 18.50 -0.27
CA ARG A 117 12.32 18.76 -1.43
C ARG A 117 12.23 17.61 -2.43
N TRP A 118 11.47 17.82 -3.49
CA TRP A 118 11.24 16.82 -4.51
C TRP A 118 12.23 16.97 -5.65
N MET A 119 12.84 15.85 -6.05
CA MET A 119 13.66 15.74 -7.24
C MET A 119 12.88 15.02 -8.33
N ARG A 120 12.91 15.58 -9.54
CA ARG A 120 12.26 15.00 -10.70
C ARG A 120 13.31 14.47 -11.67
N ILE A 121 13.18 13.20 -12.04
CA ILE A 121 14.06 12.54 -12.99
C ILE A 121 13.22 11.75 -14.01
N ARG A 122 13.80 11.46 -15.17
CA ARG A 122 13.33 10.40 -16.06
C ARG A 122 14.24 9.18 -15.84
N GLY A 123 13.64 8.03 -15.56
CA GLY A 123 14.39 6.81 -15.30
C GLY A 123 13.71 5.56 -15.82
N VAL A 124 14.49 4.49 -15.97
CA VAL A 124 13.99 3.16 -16.32
C VAL A 124 13.72 2.38 -15.04
N VAL A 125 12.47 1.93 -14.88
CA VAL A 125 11.98 1.15 -13.75
C VAL A 125 11.40 -0.16 -14.28
N LYS A 126 11.98 -1.30 -13.93
CA LYS A 126 11.58 -2.63 -14.44
C LYS A 126 11.44 -2.67 -15.98
N GLY A 127 12.40 -2.07 -16.68
CA GLY A 127 12.42 -2.01 -18.15
C GLY A 127 11.46 -1.00 -18.79
N ARG A 128 10.71 -0.22 -18.01
CA ARG A 128 9.83 0.85 -18.54
C ARG A 128 10.38 2.22 -18.17
N GLN A 129 10.44 3.13 -19.14
CA GLN A 129 10.74 4.54 -18.84
C GLN A 129 9.56 5.16 -18.10
N LYS A 130 9.87 5.85 -17.01
CA LYS A 130 8.92 6.58 -16.18
C LYS A 130 9.50 7.90 -15.73
N GLU A 131 8.63 8.85 -15.49
CA GLU A 131 8.96 10.04 -14.72
C GLU A 131 8.95 9.67 -13.24
N VAL A 132 10.06 9.90 -12.54
CA VAL A 132 10.23 9.52 -11.15
C VAL A 132 10.40 10.77 -10.29
N TRP A 133 9.57 10.84 -9.27
CA TRP A 133 9.56 11.88 -8.25
C TRP A 133 10.10 11.28 -6.97
N LEU A 134 11.23 11.83 -6.53
CA LEU A 134 12.00 11.32 -5.39
C LEU A 134 12.04 12.39 -4.30
N CYS A 135 11.86 11.98 -3.05
CA CYS A 135 12.08 12.86 -1.90
C CYS A 135 12.79 12.12 -0.76
N GLY A 136 13.78 12.78 -0.16
CA GLY A 136 14.56 12.20 0.94
C GLY A 136 15.54 11.11 0.49
N CYS A 137 16.04 11.20 -0.75
CA CYS A 137 17.18 10.42 -1.24
C CYS A 137 18.50 11.09 -0.81
N ARG A 138 19.46 10.29 -0.37
CA ARG A 138 20.81 10.71 -0.01
C ARG A 138 21.84 9.75 -0.58
#